data_AF-A0A8H8TZ65-F1
#
_entry.id   AF-A0A8H8TZ65-F1
#
_cell.length_a   1.000
_cell.length_b   1.000
_cell.length_c   1.000
_cell.angle_alpha   90.00
_cell.angle_beta   90.00
_cell.angle_gamma   90.00
#
_symmetry.space_group_name_H-M   'P 1'
#
loop_
_entity.id
_entity.type
_entity.pdbx_description
1 polymer ?
#
loop_
_entity_poly.entity_id
_entity_poly.type
_entity_poly.pdbx_seq_one_letter_code
_entity_poly.pdbx_strand_id
1 'polypeptide(L)'
;MVKPQEPDQSTYTLRFKHGKHTVLLFADPNTPFPTLISELLQTLHERYPDGLPTSNSPDPVAVPHDILEVTLGVPVDVHDISKGWTELDTGRQGGLKETPMSLGLHDGGMVAFAFDGNEEKRAEFHVEFSDESQLYPEEE
;
A
#
# COMPACT_ATOMS: atom_id res chain seq x y z
N MET A 1 -24.58 -3.88 28.66
CA MET A 1 -24.74 -2.97 27.52
C MET A 1 -23.34 -2.43 27.21
N VAL A 2 -22.67 -2.97 26.20
CA VAL A 2 -21.36 -2.46 25.77
C VAL A 2 -21.65 -1.14 25.06
N LYS A 3 -21.11 -0.03 25.56
CA LYS A 3 -21.20 1.24 24.84
C LYS A 3 -20.47 1.06 23.50
N PRO A 4 -21.05 1.48 22.36
CA PRO A 4 -20.27 1.60 21.14
C PRO A 4 -19.08 2.50 21.44
N GLN A 5 -17.87 2.02 21.24
CA GLN A 5 -16.72 2.90 21.23
C GLN A 5 -16.89 3.80 20.00
N GLU A 6 -16.99 5.10 20.21
CA GLU A 6 -16.85 6.05 19.10
C GLU A 6 -15.48 5.78 18.46
N PRO A 7 -15.40 5.68 17.12
CA PRO A 7 -14.11 5.52 16.46
C PRO A 7 -13.24 6.68 16.89
N ASP A 8 -12.07 6.35 17.43
CA ASP A 8 -11.10 7.35 17.86
C ASP A 8 -10.79 8.23 16.63
N GLN A 9 -11.13 9.52 16.72
CA GLN A 9 -11.06 10.47 15.59
C GLN A 9 -9.61 10.69 15.09
N SER A 10 -8.66 9.98 15.68
CA SER A 10 -7.23 9.96 15.39
C SER A 10 -6.81 8.84 14.44
N THR A 11 -7.62 7.80 14.18
CA THR A 11 -7.21 6.65 13.36
C THR A 11 -7.32 6.95 11.86
N TYR A 12 -6.28 6.66 11.09
CA TYR A 12 -6.29 6.75 9.64
C TYR A 12 -6.67 5.42 9.00
N THR A 13 -7.45 5.47 7.93
CA THR A 13 -7.66 4.38 6.98
C THR A 13 -6.68 4.56 5.82
N LEU A 14 -5.61 3.78 5.80
CA LEU A 14 -4.61 3.84 4.72
C LEU A 14 -4.97 2.85 3.60
N ARG A 15 -4.76 3.27 2.35
CA ARG A 15 -5.02 2.49 1.14
C ARG A 15 -3.70 1.98 0.57
N PHE A 16 -3.35 0.75 0.89
CA PHE A 16 -2.19 0.05 0.34
C PHE A 16 -2.53 -0.54 -1.02
N LYS A 17 -1.83 -0.11 -2.07
CA LYS A 17 -2.14 -0.45 -3.46
C LYS A 17 -1.03 -1.25 -4.14
N HIS A 18 -1.42 -2.28 -4.89
CA HIS A 18 -0.55 -3.06 -5.76
C HIS A 18 -1.35 -3.67 -6.92
N GLY A 19 -1.03 -3.27 -8.16
CA GLY A 19 -1.86 -3.55 -9.33
C GLY A 19 -3.30 -3.12 -9.09
N LYS A 20 -4.24 -4.03 -9.30
CA LYS A 20 -5.67 -3.85 -9.00
C LYS A 20 -6.07 -3.99 -7.53
N HIS A 21 -5.16 -4.43 -6.66
CA HIS A 21 -5.49 -4.68 -5.25
C HIS A 21 -5.41 -3.41 -4.43
N THR A 22 -6.36 -3.26 -3.52
CA THR A 22 -6.33 -2.23 -2.48
C THR A 22 -6.62 -2.90 -1.14
N VAL A 23 -5.63 -2.90 -0.25
CA VAL A 23 -5.77 -3.35 1.13
C VAL A 23 -5.99 -2.12 2.01
N LEU A 24 -7.03 -2.16 2.83
CA LEU A 24 -7.36 -1.09 3.76
C LEU A 24 -6.87 -1.49 5.15
N LEU A 25 -5.95 -0.71 5.71
CA LEU A 25 -5.47 -0.90 7.08
C LEU A 25 -5.85 0.32 7.92
N PHE A 26 -6.33 0.05 9.13
CA PHE A 26 -6.51 1.07 10.15
C PHE A 26 -5.17 1.29 10.87
N ALA A 27 -4.69 2.52 10.91
CA ALA A 27 -3.39 2.87 11.47
C ALA A 27 -3.51 4.06 12.42
N ASP A 28 -2.83 4.01 13.56
CA ASP A 28 -2.49 5.23 14.29
C ASP A 28 -1.52 6.06 13.42
N PRO A 29 -1.71 7.39 13.30
CA PRO A 29 -0.86 8.26 12.48
C PRO A 29 0.63 8.21 12.87
N ASN A 30 0.95 7.80 14.09
CA ASN A 30 2.29 7.67 14.63
C ASN A 30 2.83 6.23 14.57
N THR A 31 2.06 5.26 14.06
CA THR A 31 2.55 3.90 13.87
C THR A 31 3.66 3.89 12.81
N PRO A 32 4.83 3.32 13.10
CA PRO A 32 5.90 3.19 12.12
C PRO A 32 5.53 2.26 10.96
N PHE A 33 5.97 2.57 9.75
CA PHE A 33 5.70 1.73 8.58
C PHE A 33 6.16 0.27 8.70
N PRO A 34 7.29 -0.08 9.34
CA PRO A 34 7.64 -1.49 9.56
C PRO A 34 6.53 -2.31 10.23
N THR A 35 5.81 -1.71 11.17
CA THR A 35 4.65 -2.33 11.82
C THR A 35 3.49 -2.48 10.84
N LEU A 36 3.19 -1.44 10.06
CA LEU A 36 2.13 -1.49 9.03
C LEU A 36 2.42 -2.50 7.92
N ILE A 37 3.68 -2.66 7.53
CA ILE A 37 4.11 -3.68 6.55
C ILE A 37 3.91 -5.08 7.13
N SER A 38 4.22 -5.28 8.41
CA SER A 38 3.99 -6.57 9.07
C SER A 38 2.51 -6.95 9.06
N GLU A 39 1.62 -6.00 9.37
CA GLU A 39 0.16 -6.18 9.31
C GLU A 39 -0.34 -6.42 7.88
N LEU A 40 0.22 -5.69 6.90
CA LEU A 40 -0.06 -5.89 5.48
C LEU A 40 0.30 -7.31 5.05
N LEU A 41 1.52 -7.77 5.34
CA LEU A 41 1.98 -9.11 4.97
C LEU A 41 1.14 -10.19 5.64
N GLN A 42 0.82 -10.05 6.93
CA GLN A 42 -0.09 -10.98 7.61
C GLN A 42 -1.44 -11.06 6.89
N THR A 43 -2.04 -9.90 6.58
CA THR A 43 -3.33 -9.83 5.88
C THR A 43 -3.27 -10.51 4.52
N LEU A 44 -2.17 -10.29 3.78
CA LEU A 44 -1.96 -10.89 2.46
C LEU A 44 -1.76 -12.41 2.55
N HIS A 45 -1.00 -12.92 3.52
CA HIS A 45 -0.81 -14.37 3.73
C HIS A 45 -2.11 -15.07 4.13
N GLU A 46 -2.95 -14.43 4.96
CA GLU A 46 -4.25 -14.98 5.35
C GLU A 46 -5.25 -15.05 4.19
N ARG A 47 -5.21 -14.07 3.28
CA ARG A 47 -6.16 -13.96 2.16
C ARG A 47 -5.68 -14.64 0.88
N TYR A 48 -4.38 -14.70 0.68
CA TYR A 48 -3.73 -15.17 -0.54
C TYR A 48 -2.59 -16.15 -0.21
N PRO A 49 -2.91 -17.31 0.41
CA PRO A 49 -1.89 -18.29 0.82
C PRO A 49 -1.08 -18.86 -0.34
N ASP A 50 -1.64 -18.87 -1.56
CA ASP A 50 -0.98 -19.32 -2.78
C ASP A 50 -0.33 -18.17 -3.58
N GLY A 51 -0.26 -16.97 -3.00
CA GLY A 51 0.29 -15.77 -3.63
C GLY A 51 -0.76 -14.78 -4.15
N LEU A 52 -0.33 -13.53 -4.35
CA LEU A 52 -1.18 -12.42 -4.77
C LEU A 52 -1.39 -12.47 -6.31
N PRO A 53 -2.63 -12.58 -6.79
CA PRO A 53 -2.90 -12.60 -8.24
C PRO A 53 -2.52 -11.27 -8.89
N THR A 54 -1.90 -11.28 -10.07
CA THR A 54 -1.58 -10.03 -10.80
C THR A 54 -2.24 -9.97 -12.17
N SER A 55 -2.30 -8.80 -12.77
CA SER A 55 -2.81 -8.62 -14.14
C SER A 55 -1.74 -8.93 -15.20
N ASN A 56 -0.46 -8.95 -14.81
CA ASN A 56 0.69 -9.03 -15.73
C ASN A 56 1.17 -10.47 -15.96
N SER A 57 0.80 -11.42 -15.09
CA SER A 57 1.14 -12.84 -15.23
C SER A 57 -0.04 -13.75 -14.84
N PRO A 58 -0.16 -14.94 -15.46
CA PRO A 58 -1.14 -15.94 -15.04
C PRO A 58 -0.79 -16.53 -13.66
N ASP A 59 0.50 -16.58 -13.33
CA ASP A 59 0.98 -17.07 -12.04
C ASP A 59 0.91 -15.97 -10.97
N PRO A 60 0.42 -16.28 -9.75
CA PRO A 60 0.39 -15.33 -8.65
C PRO A 60 1.82 -14.99 -8.18
N VAL A 61 2.00 -13.76 -7.68
CA VAL A 61 3.27 -13.34 -7.09
C VAL A 61 3.31 -13.80 -5.64
N ALA A 62 4.39 -14.51 -5.27
CA ALA A 62 4.60 -14.94 -3.90
C ALA A 62 4.67 -13.72 -2.95
N VAL A 63 3.89 -13.76 -1.88
CA VAL A 63 3.94 -12.75 -0.83
C VAL A 63 5.17 -13.04 0.04
N PRO A 64 6.10 -12.10 0.23
CA PRO A 64 7.28 -12.34 1.05
C PRO A 64 6.92 -12.48 2.53
N HIS A 65 7.84 -13.04 3.32
CA HIS A 65 7.69 -13.13 4.78
C HIS A 65 8.46 -12.04 5.51
N ASP A 66 9.50 -11.49 4.88
CA ASP A 66 10.30 -10.41 5.46
C ASP A 66 9.75 -9.04 5.03
N ILE A 67 9.60 -8.13 6.00
CA ILE A 67 9.21 -6.75 5.75
C ILE A 67 10.25 -5.99 4.91
N LEU A 68 11.51 -6.43 4.93
CA LEU A 68 12.59 -5.83 4.15
C LEU A 68 12.45 -6.12 2.65
N GLU A 69 11.69 -7.14 2.25
CA GLU A 69 11.37 -7.44 0.85
C GLU A 69 10.20 -6.61 0.31
N VAL A 70 9.63 -5.73 1.14
CA VAL A 70 8.53 -4.83 0.77
C VAL A 70 9.05 -3.41 0.67
N THR A 71 8.85 -2.79 -0.49
CA THR A 71 9.09 -1.35 -0.68
C THR A 71 7.76 -0.63 -0.69
N LEU A 72 7.71 0.54 -0.05
CA LEU A 72 6.54 1.41 -0.09
C LEU A 72 6.83 2.68 -0.92
N GLY A 73 5.80 3.22 -1.54
CA GLY A 73 5.87 4.47 -2.28
C GLY A 73 4.66 5.35 -2.00
N VAL A 74 4.88 6.65 -1.84
CA VAL A 74 3.79 7.64 -1.79
C VAL A 74 3.72 8.35 -3.13
N PRO A 75 2.52 8.72 -3.61
CA PRO A 75 2.40 9.40 -4.90
C PRO A 75 3.11 10.76 -4.83
N VAL A 76 3.86 11.11 -5.88
CA VAL A 76 4.50 12.43 -6.01
C VAL A 76 3.42 13.53 -6.00
N ASP A 77 2.27 13.25 -6.61
CA ASP A 77 1.10 14.10 -6.59
C ASP A 77 -0.14 13.24 -6.39
N VAL A 78 -0.86 13.46 -5.29
CA VAL A 78 -2.08 12.71 -4.94
C VAL A 78 -3.23 12.92 -5.93
N HIS A 79 -3.19 13.99 -6.71
CA HIS A 79 -4.17 14.30 -7.75
C HIS A 79 -3.74 13.83 -9.14
N ASP A 80 -2.47 13.47 -9.32
CA ASP A 80 -1.92 13.03 -10.59
C ASP A 80 -0.86 11.93 -10.39
N ILE A 81 -1.35 10.69 -10.33
CA ILE A 81 -0.52 9.49 -10.12
C ILE A 81 0.45 9.24 -11.29
N SER A 82 0.21 9.83 -12.47
CA SER A 82 1.11 9.68 -13.62
C SER A 82 2.48 10.32 -13.39
N LYS A 83 2.60 11.22 -12.40
CA LYS A 83 3.87 11.83 -11.98
C LYS A 83 4.77 10.86 -11.21
N GLY A 84 4.29 9.65 -10.93
CA GLY A 84 5.06 8.58 -10.32
C GLY A 84 5.03 8.60 -8.79
N TRP A 85 6.00 7.90 -8.20
CA TRP A 85 6.03 7.57 -6.78
C TRP A 85 7.36 7.98 -6.15
N THR A 86 7.28 8.49 -4.93
CA THR A 86 8.43 8.70 -4.05
C THR A 86 8.57 7.48 -3.15
N GLU A 87 9.66 6.74 -3.33
CA GLU A 87 10.01 5.57 -2.51
C GLU A 87 10.26 6.00 -1.06
N LEU A 88 9.72 5.23 -0.11
CA LEU A 88 9.89 5.44 1.32
C LEU A 88 11.05 4.60 1.86
N ASP A 89 11.84 5.16 2.77
CA ASP A 89 12.85 4.38 3.49
C ASP A 89 12.19 3.66 4.67
N THR A 90 11.62 2.49 4.41
CA THR A 90 10.89 1.71 5.42
C THR A 90 11.77 0.81 6.28
N GLY A 91 13.09 1.06 6.32
CA GLY A 91 14.04 0.29 7.13
C GLY A 91 15.18 -0.35 6.35
N ARG A 92 15.24 -0.17 5.02
CA ARG A 92 16.38 -0.63 4.19
C ARG A 92 17.62 0.26 4.34
N GLN A 93 17.45 1.55 4.64
CA GLN A 93 18.56 2.50 4.84
C GLN A 93 18.57 3.17 6.23
N GLY A 94 17.75 2.69 7.17
CA GLY A 94 17.68 3.18 8.54
C GLY A 94 16.44 4.02 8.88
N GLY A 95 15.51 4.20 7.93
CA GLY A 95 14.26 4.94 8.06
C GLY A 95 13.14 4.27 8.87
N LEU A 96 13.48 3.45 9.87
CA LEU A 96 12.53 2.77 10.80
C LEU A 96 11.59 3.72 11.59
N LYS A 97 11.69 5.03 11.36
CA LYS A 97 10.97 6.09 12.11
C LYS A 97 9.90 6.78 11.28
N GLU A 98 9.80 6.52 9.97
CA GLU A 98 8.73 7.13 9.18
C GLU A 98 7.38 6.58 9.63
N THR A 99 6.46 7.51 9.84
CA THR A 99 5.06 7.27 10.19
C THR A 99 4.15 7.96 9.16
N PRO A 100 2.88 7.54 9.04
CA PRO A 100 1.92 8.22 8.17
C PRO A 100 1.88 9.74 8.40
N MET A 101 1.87 10.16 9.67
CA MET A 101 1.88 11.58 10.03
C MET A 101 3.15 12.31 9.61
N SER A 102 4.33 11.68 9.77
CA SER A 102 5.62 12.30 9.40
C SER A 102 5.76 12.55 7.90
N LEU A 103 5.08 11.73 7.09
CA LEU A 103 5.04 11.84 5.63
C LEU A 103 3.87 12.71 5.14
N GLY A 104 3.11 13.32 6.04
CA GLY A 104 1.96 14.15 5.69
C GLY A 104 0.78 13.37 5.12
N LEU A 105 0.70 12.05 5.34
CA LEU A 105 -0.49 11.27 5.01
C LEU A 105 -1.62 11.66 5.97
N HIS A 106 -2.84 11.57 5.45
CA HIS A 106 -4.08 11.79 6.18
C HIS A 106 -4.98 10.56 6.06
N ASP A 107 -6.14 10.58 6.72
CA ASP A 107 -7.16 9.55 6.54
C ASP A 107 -7.54 9.39 5.05
N GLY A 108 -7.54 8.16 4.55
CA GLY A 108 -7.68 7.86 3.13
C GLY A 108 -6.38 8.00 2.32
N GLY A 109 -5.23 8.24 2.96
CA GLY A 109 -3.92 8.33 2.30
C GLY A 109 -3.61 7.11 1.43
N MET A 110 -2.96 7.33 0.29
CA MET A 110 -2.59 6.28 -0.65
C MET A 110 -1.11 5.93 -0.51
N VAL A 111 -0.82 4.64 -0.44
CA VAL A 111 0.53 4.09 -0.38
C VAL A 111 0.60 2.94 -1.38
N ALA A 112 1.53 2.98 -2.33
CA ALA A 112 1.84 1.84 -3.17
C ALA A 112 2.81 0.90 -2.46
N PHE A 113 2.71 -0.40 -2.74
CA PHE A 113 3.70 -1.38 -2.30
C PHE A 113 4.15 -2.28 -3.45
N ALA A 114 5.40 -2.70 -3.38
CA ALA A 114 6.01 -3.65 -4.31
C ALA A 114 6.81 -4.70 -3.54
N PHE A 115 6.84 -5.93 -4.06
CA PHE A 115 7.70 -6.99 -3.57
C PHE A 115 9.00 -6.95 -4.36
N ASP A 116 10.03 -6.45 -3.71
CA ASP A 116 11.33 -6.22 -4.30
C ASP A 116 12.36 -6.86 -3.37
N GLY A 117 12.91 -8.01 -3.77
CA GLY A 117 14.02 -8.64 -3.05
C GLY A 117 15.40 -8.19 -3.55
N ASN A 118 15.50 -7.15 -4.39
CA ASN A 118 16.71 -6.76 -5.11
C ASN A 118 17.08 -5.29 -4.89
N GLU A 119 17.99 -5.08 -3.94
CA GLU A 119 18.53 -3.78 -3.54
C GLU A 119 19.22 -2.97 -4.65
N GLU A 120 19.53 -3.58 -5.80
CA GLU A 120 20.23 -2.90 -6.91
C GLU A 120 19.28 -2.13 -7.85
N LYS A 121 17.96 -2.33 -7.73
CA LYS A 121 16.96 -1.67 -8.58
C LYS A 121 15.98 -0.87 -7.73
N ARG A 122 15.59 0.31 -8.20
CA ARG A 122 14.46 1.03 -7.59
C ARG A 122 13.19 0.22 -7.80
N ALA A 123 12.33 0.21 -6.80
CA ALA A 123 11.05 -0.46 -6.88
C ALA A 123 10.18 0.18 -7.98
N GLU A 124 9.59 -0.66 -8.82
CA GLU A 124 8.58 -0.23 -9.79
C GLU A 124 7.19 -0.44 -9.19
N PHE A 125 6.51 0.67 -8.89
CA PHE A 125 5.17 0.64 -8.31
C PHE A 125 4.12 0.60 -9.41
N HIS A 126 3.59 -0.60 -9.65
CA HIS A 126 2.46 -0.82 -10.54
C HIS A 126 1.15 -0.65 -9.77
N VAL A 127 0.33 0.34 -10.13
CA VAL A 127 -1.00 0.57 -9.55
C VAL A 127 -2.00 0.79 -10.66
N GLU A 128 -3.07 0.00 -10.66
CA GLU A 128 -4.14 0.07 -11.65
C GLU A 128 -5.32 0.85 -11.07
N PHE A 129 -5.91 1.73 -11.88
CA PHE A 129 -7.14 2.42 -11.57
C PHE A 129 -8.21 1.99 -12.57
N SER A 130 -9.45 1.89 -12.11
CA SER A 130 -10.58 1.64 -12.99
C SER A 130 -10.70 2.81 -13.97
N ASP A 131 -10.72 2.49 -15.26
CA ASP A 131 -11.03 3.47 -16.31
C ASP A 131 -12.54 3.57 -16.46
N GLU A 132 -13.13 4.69 -16.04
CA GLU A 132 -14.57 4.93 -16.11
C GLU A 132 -15.08 4.99 -17.56
N SER A 133 -14.23 5.39 -18.52
CA SER A 133 -14.60 5.46 -19.94
C SER A 133 -14.81 4.08 -20.55
N GLN A 134 -14.18 3.04 -19.98
CA GLN A 134 -14.40 1.65 -20.38
C GLN A 134 -15.70 1.08 -19.82
N LEU A 135 -16.19 1.63 -18.70
CA LEU A 135 -17.41 1.17 -18.03
C LEU A 135 -18.68 1.78 -18.62
N TYR A 136 -18.58 3.02 -19.10
CA TYR A 136 -19.67 3.74 -19.75
C TYR A 136 -19.17 4.30 -21.09
N PRO A 137 -19.08 3.45 -22.14
CA PRO A 137 -18.82 3.96 -23.48
C PRO A 137 -19.94 4.94 -23.82
N GLU A 138 -19.58 6.17 -24.19
CA GLU A 138 -20.56 7.11 -24.73
C GLU A 138 -21.19 6.43 -25.96
N GLU A 139 -22.50 6.15 -25.89
CA GLU A 139 -23.23 5.69 -27.06
C GLU A 139 -23.24 6.83 -28.09
N GLU A 140 -22.53 6.64 -29.22
CA GLU A 140 -22.55 7.57 -30.38
C GLU A 140 -23.96 7.71 -30.98
#